data_AF-A0AAE0E6B3-F1
#
_entry.id   AF-A0AAE0E6B3-F1
#
_cell.length_a   1.000
_cell.length_b   1.000
_cell.length_c   1.000
_cell.angle_alpha   90.00
_cell.angle_beta   90.00
_cell.angle_gamma   90.00
#
_symmetry.space_group_name_H-M   'P 1'
#
loop_
_entity.id
_entity.type
_entity.pdbx_description
1 polymer ?
#
loop_
_entity_poly.entity_id
_entity_poly.type
_entity_poly.pdbx_seq_one_letter_code
_entity_poly.pdbx_strand_id
1 'polypeptide(L)'
;MVPHAKRKLGFVDGSLPFPMEKEDISNWEWCNDLVGSWISNSVSFEIRPSILHAETESQIWMDLKDSFSQSNALKIYQLKQSITTLKQEGLSVSVYFTQLKSIWEELNSIVSVTPCICGNAKSIID
;
A
#
# COMPACT_ATOMS: atom_id res chain seq x y z
N MET A 1 -7.25 19.20 12.38
CA MET A 1 -8.57 18.54 12.49
C MET A 1 -8.52 17.19 11.77
N VAL A 2 -7.91 16.15 12.35
CA VAL A 2 -8.08 14.74 11.89
C VAL A 2 -7.96 13.74 13.08
N PRO A 3 -8.87 13.71 14.06
CA PRO A 3 -8.88 12.62 15.06
C PRO A 3 -9.79 11.45 14.68
N HIS A 4 -10.81 11.68 13.83
CA HIS A 4 -11.83 10.67 13.53
C HIS A 4 -11.37 9.58 12.55
N ALA A 5 -10.45 9.89 11.62
CA ALA A 5 -9.94 8.91 10.66
C ALA A 5 -9.06 7.83 11.32
N LYS A 6 -8.33 8.18 12.39
CA LYS A 6 -7.43 7.25 13.08
C LYS A 6 -8.16 6.10 13.78
N ARG A 7 -9.41 6.28 14.20
CA ARG A 7 -10.22 5.19 14.79
C ARG A 7 -10.64 4.14 13.76
N LYS A 8 -10.77 4.52 12.49
CA LYS A 8 -11.21 3.60 11.42
C LYS A 8 -10.08 2.70 10.91
N LEU A 9 -8.81 3.11 11.06
CA LEU A 9 -7.66 2.29 10.70
C LEU A 9 -7.58 0.98 11.50
N GLY A 10 -8.11 0.98 12.73
CA GLY A 10 -8.15 -0.22 13.57
C GLY A 10 -8.96 -1.39 12.97
N PHE A 11 -9.95 -1.09 12.14
CA PHE A 11 -10.72 -2.11 11.40
C PHE A 11 -9.95 -2.66 10.18
N VAL A 12 -8.99 -1.88 9.67
CA VAL A 12 -8.19 -2.22 8.48
C VAL A 12 -6.96 -3.03 8.89
N ASP A 13 -6.22 -2.59 9.90
CA ASP A 13 -5.02 -3.27 10.40
C ASP A 13 -5.30 -4.34 11.47
N GLY A 14 -6.56 -4.47 11.91
CA GLY A 14 -6.99 -5.45 12.91
C GLY A 14 -6.59 -5.09 14.33
N SER A 15 -6.05 -3.89 14.58
CA SER A 15 -5.70 -3.42 15.93
C SER A 15 -6.93 -3.12 16.80
N LEU A 16 -8.13 -3.01 16.19
CA LEU A 16 -9.39 -2.92 16.90
C LEU A 16 -10.06 -4.31 16.94
N PRO A 17 -9.98 -5.04 18.06
CA PRO A 17 -10.57 -6.37 18.18
C PRO A 17 -12.10 -6.30 18.20
N PHE A 18 -12.73 -7.44 17.93
CA PHE A 18 -14.16 -7.60 18.12
C PHE A 18 -14.55 -7.29 19.58
N PRO A 19 -15.61 -6.50 19.83
CA PRO A 19 -15.98 -6.07 21.17
C PRO A 19 -16.57 -7.20 22.00
N MET A 20 -16.32 -7.18 23.31
CA MET A 20 -16.90 -8.14 24.26
C MET A 20 -18.27 -7.71 24.80
N GLU A 21 -18.55 -6.40 24.78
CA GLU A 21 -19.79 -5.81 25.27
C GLU A 21 -20.86 -5.83 24.16
N LYS A 22 -22.03 -6.40 24.47
CA LYS A 22 -23.13 -6.53 23.48
C LYS A 22 -23.61 -5.21 22.90
N GLU A 23 -23.49 -4.13 23.67
CA GLU A 23 -23.91 -2.79 23.29
C GLU A 23 -23.02 -2.21 22.17
N ASP A 24 -21.77 -2.65 22.09
CA ASP A 24 -20.79 -2.18 21.11
C ASP A 24 -20.72 -3.05 19.86
N ILE A 25 -21.22 -4.31 19.90
CA ILE A 25 -21.19 -5.24 18.76
C ILE A 25 -21.82 -4.62 17.52
N SER A 26 -23.04 -4.09 17.63
CA SER A 26 -23.78 -3.52 16.50
C SER A 26 -23.05 -2.32 15.86
N ASN A 27 -22.47 -1.45 16.69
CA ASN A 27 -21.71 -0.30 16.21
C ASN A 27 -20.40 -0.72 15.52
N TRP A 28 -19.76 -1.77 16.04
CA TRP A 28 -18.55 -2.33 15.46
C TRP A 28 -18.83 -2.98 14.10
N GLU A 29 -19.86 -3.83 14.00
CA GLU A 29 -20.28 -4.48 12.76
C GLU A 29 -20.62 -3.44 11.68
N TRP A 30 -21.40 -2.41 12.04
CA TRP A 30 -21.72 -1.33 11.11
C TRP A 30 -20.48 -0.56 10.62
N CYS A 31 -19.52 -0.29 11.51
CA CYS A 31 -18.28 0.38 11.13
C CYS A 31 -17.39 -0.52 10.25
N ASN A 32 -17.34 -1.81 10.56
CA ASN A 32 -16.63 -2.82 9.78
C ASN A 32 -17.21 -2.88 8.36
N ASP A 33 -18.53 -3.08 8.20
CA ASP A 33 -19.19 -3.14 6.89
C ASP A 33 -19.00 -1.84 6.07
N LEU A 34 -19.01 -0.68 6.74
CA LEU A 34 -18.74 0.59 6.08
C LEU A 34 -17.32 0.66 5.51
N VAL A 35 -16.32 0.17 6.27
CA VAL A 35 -14.93 0.08 5.79
C VAL A 35 -14.84 -0.91 4.62
N GLY A 36 -15.53 -2.04 4.69
CA GLY A 36 -15.59 -3.03 3.60
C GLY A 36 -16.15 -2.44 2.33
N SER A 37 -17.23 -1.66 2.44
CA SER A 37 -17.82 -0.95 1.31
C SER A 37 -16.83 0.02 0.66
N TRP A 38 -16.00 0.71 1.45
CA TRP A 38 -14.99 1.62 0.93
C TRP A 38 -13.87 0.88 0.20
N ILE A 39 -13.41 -0.25 0.75
CA ILE A 39 -12.40 -1.08 0.11
C ILE A 39 -12.93 -1.67 -1.21
N SER A 40 -14.12 -2.27 -1.18
CA SER A 40 -14.77 -2.86 -2.37
C SER A 40 -15.04 -1.83 -3.49
N ASN A 41 -15.38 -0.59 -3.12
CA ASN A 41 -15.54 0.51 -4.07
C ASN A 41 -14.21 1.08 -4.57
N SER A 42 -13.10 0.86 -3.86
CA SER A 42 -11.78 1.35 -4.25
C SER A 42 -11.01 0.37 -5.13
N VAL A 43 -11.43 -0.90 -5.19
CA VAL A 43 -10.83 -1.92 -6.06
C VAL A 43 -11.59 -2.07 -7.37
N SER A 44 -10.87 -2.44 -8.43
CA SER A 44 -11.45 -2.69 -9.75
C SER A 44 -12.32 -3.96 -9.73
N PHE A 45 -13.23 -4.08 -10.69
CA PHE A 45 -14.19 -5.18 -10.74
C PHE A 45 -13.51 -6.55 -10.83
N GLU A 46 -12.33 -6.61 -11.45
CA GLU A 46 -11.53 -7.82 -11.62
C GLU A 46 -10.93 -8.33 -10.29
N ILE A 47 -10.73 -7.44 -9.31
CA ILE A 47 -10.14 -7.76 -8.01
C ILE A 47 -11.22 -8.15 -7.00
N ARG A 48 -12.47 -7.71 -7.18
CA ARG A 48 -13.57 -8.00 -6.24
C ARG A 48 -13.79 -9.49 -5.93
N PRO A 49 -13.70 -10.43 -6.90
CA PRO A 49 -13.83 -11.85 -6.62
C PRO A 49 -12.79 -12.38 -5.63
N SER A 50 -11.59 -11.80 -5.57
CA SER A 50 -10.54 -12.29 -4.68
C SER A 50 -10.74 -11.91 -3.22
N ILE A 51 -11.64 -10.96 -2.92
CA ILE A 51 -11.90 -10.45 -1.56
C ILE A 51 -13.27 -10.86 -1.01
N LEU A 52 -14.08 -11.54 -1.82
CA LEU A 52 -15.48 -11.86 -1.52
C LEU A 52 -15.68 -12.91 -0.41
N HIS A 53 -14.63 -13.67 -0.08
CA HIS A 53 -14.68 -14.78 0.88
C HIS A 53 -14.09 -14.45 2.26
N ALA A 54 -13.61 -13.23 2.46
CA ALA A 54 -13.03 -12.82 3.73
C ALA A 54 -14.11 -12.57 4.79
N GLU A 55 -13.85 -13.02 6.03
CA GLU A 55 -14.79 -12.89 7.15
C GLU A 55 -14.77 -11.50 7.81
N THR A 56 -13.68 -10.75 7.64
CA THR A 56 -13.51 -9.39 8.19
C THR A 56 -12.81 -8.49 7.19
N GLU A 57 -13.00 -7.18 7.32
CA GLU A 57 -12.37 -6.24 6.39
C GLU A 57 -10.88 -6.09 6.60
N SER A 58 -10.41 -6.42 7.80
CA SER A 58 -8.99 -6.56 8.05
C SER A 58 -8.38 -7.69 7.23
N GLN A 59 -9.09 -8.82 7.08
CA GLN A 59 -8.65 -9.92 6.23
C GLN A 59 -8.62 -9.51 4.75
N ILE A 60 -9.66 -8.83 4.26
CA ILE A 60 -9.68 -8.26 2.90
C ILE A 60 -8.44 -7.37 2.68
N TRP A 61 -8.17 -6.47 3.62
CA TRP A 61 -7.03 -5.56 3.52
C TRP A 61 -5.69 -6.29 3.52
N MET A 62 -5.51 -7.30 4.38
CA MET A 62 -4.29 -8.10 4.42
C MET A 62 -4.08 -8.88 3.13
N ASP A 63 -5.13 -9.52 2.59
CA ASP A 63 -5.04 -10.28 1.34
C ASP A 63 -4.66 -9.39 0.15
N LEU A 64 -5.27 -8.20 0.07
CA LEU A 64 -4.89 -7.19 -0.93
C LEU A 64 -3.45 -6.73 -0.73
N LYS A 65 -3.04 -6.46 0.51
CA LYS A 65 -1.68 -6.03 0.81
C LYS A 65 -0.66 -7.10 0.44
N ASP A 66 -0.90 -8.37 0.73
CA ASP A 66 0.03 -9.45 0.41
C ASP A 66 0.09 -9.72 -1.10
N SER A 67 -1.06 -9.74 -1.77
CA SER A 67 -1.15 -9.98 -3.22
C SER A 67 -0.52 -8.86 -4.05
N PHE A 68 -0.70 -7.61 -3.63
CA PHE A 68 -0.25 -6.43 -4.37
C PHE A 68 0.98 -5.74 -3.76
N SER A 69 1.55 -6.24 -2.67
CA SER A 69 2.87 -5.80 -2.21
C SER A 69 4.00 -6.38 -3.07
N GLN A 70 3.82 -7.59 -3.62
CA GLN A 70 4.80 -8.21 -4.51
C GLN A 70 4.92 -7.50 -5.87
N SER A 71 3.83 -6.91 -6.38
CA SER A 71 3.88 -6.10 -7.59
C SER A 71 4.77 -4.86 -7.40
N ASN A 72 4.85 -4.31 -6.19
CA ASN A 72 5.82 -3.27 -5.87
C ASN A 72 7.26 -3.78 -6.00
N ALA A 73 7.54 -5.03 -5.61
CA ALA A 73 8.87 -5.62 -5.77
C ALA A 73 9.26 -5.80 -7.26
N LEU A 74 8.34 -6.28 -8.10
CA LEU A 74 8.53 -6.38 -9.55
C LEU A 74 8.75 -5.00 -10.19
N LYS A 75 7.95 -4.01 -9.79
CA LYS A 75 8.08 -2.62 -10.26
C LYS A 75 9.40 -2.00 -9.83
N ILE A 76 9.83 -2.21 -8.59
CA ILE A 76 11.15 -1.80 -8.08
C ILE A 76 12.27 -2.43 -8.92
N TYR A 77 12.17 -3.73 -9.22
CA TYR A 77 13.15 -4.42 -10.06
C TYR A 77 13.21 -3.81 -11.46
N GLN A 78 12.05 -3.58 -12.09
CA GLN A 78 11.98 -2.95 -13.42
C GLN A 78 12.60 -1.55 -13.41
N LEU A 79 12.31 -0.71 -12.40
CA LEU A 79 12.89 0.62 -12.29
C LEU A 79 14.42 0.59 -12.10
N LYS A 80 14.92 -0.31 -11.25
CA LYS A 80 16.37 -0.53 -11.07
C LYS A 80 17.04 -1.00 -12.37
N GLN A 81 16.38 -1.88 -13.11
CA GLN A 81 16.85 -2.33 -14.40
C GLN A 81 16.91 -1.15 -15.39
N SER A 82 15.84 -0.36 -15.50
CA SER A 82 15.79 0.84 -16.34
C SER A 82 16.92 1.81 -16.03
N ILE A 83 17.22 2.07 -14.76
CA ILE A 83 18.37 2.90 -14.33
C ILE A 83 19.69 2.31 -14.83
N THR A 84 19.88 0.99 -14.66
CA THR A 84 21.13 0.31 -15.04
C THR A 84 21.33 0.25 -16.55
N THR A 85 20.24 0.16 -17.31
CA THR A 85 20.28 0.09 -18.78
C THR A 85 20.26 1.45 -19.46
N LEU A 86 19.89 2.52 -18.75
CA LEU A 86 19.83 3.86 -19.32
C LEU A 86 21.23 4.33 -19.72
N LYS A 87 21.39 4.68 -20.99
CA LYS A 87 22.62 5.22 -21.56
C LYS A 87 22.32 6.55 -22.22
N GLN A 88 23.32 7.43 -22.28
CA GLN A 88 23.14 8.75 -22.88
C GLN A 88 22.86 8.66 -24.40
N GLU A 89 23.46 7.73 -25.14
CA GLU A 89 23.15 7.39 -26.54
C GLU A 89 22.75 8.56 -27.46
N GLY A 90 23.59 9.60 -27.53
CA GLY A 90 23.37 10.76 -28.40
C GLY A 90 22.36 11.79 -27.88
N LEU A 91 21.72 11.54 -26.73
CA LEU A 91 20.94 12.54 -26.00
C LEU A 91 21.85 13.64 -25.44
N SER A 92 21.29 14.84 -25.31
CA SER A 92 21.96 15.89 -24.54
C SER A 92 22.03 15.49 -23.06
N VAL A 93 23.05 15.99 -22.36
CA VAL A 93 23.24 15.72 -20.93
C VAL A 93 22.00 16.09 -20.11
N SER A 94 21.35 17.20 -20.46
CA SER A 94 20.11 17.67 -19.80
C SER A 94 18.96 16.67 -19.96
N VAL A 95 18.75 16.13 -21.17
CA VAL A 95 17.68 15.17 -21.44
C VAL A 95 17.95 13.84 -20.72
N TYR A 96 19.17 13.32 -20.83
CA TYR A 96 19.58 12.10 -20.13
C TYR A 96 19.39 12.23 -18.61
N PHE A 97 19.88 13.32 -18.02
CA PHE A 97 19.77 13.54 -16.57
C PHE A 97 18.31 13.68 -16.12
N THR A 98 17.47 14.34 -16.91
CA THR A 98 16.04 14.47 -16.61
C THR A 98 15.34 13.11 -16.62
N GLN A 99 15.66 12.24 -17.58
CA GLN A 99 15.12 10.87 -17.64
C GLN A 99 15.58 10.03 -16.44
N LEU A 100 16.87 10.07 -16.12
CA LEU A 100 17.41 9.38 -14.95
C LEU A 100 16.74 9.84 -13.67
N LYS A 101 16.61 11.15 -13.48
CA LYS A 101 15.98 11.76 -12.30
C LYS A 101 14.51 11.33 -12.17
N SER A 102 13.77 11.30 -13.27
CA SER A 102 12.37 10.85 -13.28
C SER A 102 12.22 9.42 -12.78
N ILE A 103 13.03 8.48 -13.32
CA ILE A 103 12.99 7.06 -12.90
C ILE A 103 13.39 6.93 -11.42
N TRP A 104 14.33 7.76 -10.96
CA TRP A 104 14.78 7.74 -9.57
C TRP A 104 13.73 8.28 -8.59
N GLU A 105 13.01 9.34 -8.96
CA GLU A 105 11.88 9.87 -8.18
C GLU A 105 10.74 8.85 -8.08
N GLU A 106 10.42 8.15 -9.19
CA GLU A 106 9.44 7.08 -9.19
C GLU A 106 9.86 5.94 -8.24
N LEU A 107 11.12 5.50 -8.30
CA LEU A 107 11.65 4.49 -7.39
C LEU A 107 11.56 4.92 -5.91
N ASN A 108 11.93 6.15 -5.60
CA ASN A 108 11.87 6.69 -4.25
C ASN A 108 10.44 6.79 -3.71
N SER A 109 9.46 7.08 -4.57
CA SER A 109 8.05 7.12 -4.17
C SER A 109 7.50 5.76 -3.72
N ILE A 110 8.02 4.66 -4.29
CA ILE A 110 7.60 3.29 -3.95
C ILE A 110 8.37 2.77 -2.72
N VAL A 111 9.67 3.06 -2.63
CA VAL A 111 10.53 2.59 -1.54
C VAL A 111 10.28 3.33 -0.22
N SER A 112 9.87 4.60 -0.27
CA SER A 112 9.63 5.42 0.94
C SER A 112 8.47 4.96 1.83
N VAL A 113 7.73 3.91 1.45
CA VAL A 113 6.53 3.45 2.18
C VAL A 113 6.82 2.31 3.19
N THR A 114 8.06 1.87 3.40
CA THR A 114 8.29 0.78 4.38
C THR A 114 9.49 1.00 5.30
N PRO A 115 9.29 1.55 6.51
CA PRO A 115 10.17 1.19 7.62
C PRO A 115 10.00 -0.32 7.84
N CYS A 116 11.09 -1.07 7.79
CA CYS A 116 11.06 -2.49 8.12
C CYS A 116 10.48 -2.68 9.53
N ILE A 117 9.48 -3.54 9.68
CA ILE A 117 8.93 -3.96 10.98
C ILE A 117 10.02 -4.61 11.85
N CYS A 118 11.11 -5.07 11.23
CA CYS A 118 12.28 -5.63 11.89
C CYS A 118 13.19 -4.60 12.60
N GLY A 119 12.88 -3.30 12.57
CA GLY A 119 13.69 -2.26 13.23
C GLY A 119 15.09 -2.03 12.63
N ASN A 120 15.43 -2.74 11.54
CA ASN A 120 16.78 -2.74 10.98
C ASN A 120 16.91 -1.94 9.67
N ALA A 121 15.87 -1.17 9.30
CA ALA A 121 15.95 -0.27 8.16
C ALA A 121 16.80 0.94 8.53
N LYS A 122 18.10 0.87 8.25
CA LYS A 122 18.91 2.08 8.11
C LYS A 122 18.29 2.87 6.96
N SER A 123 17.75 4.04 7.25
CA SER A 123 17.43 5.04 6.24
C SER A 123 18.71 5.29 5.45
N ILE A 124 18.75 4.85 4.19
CA ILE A 124 19.78 5.30 3.26
C ILE A 124 19.36 6.71 2.86
N ILE A 125 19.81 7.67 3.64
CA ILE A 125 19.93 9.06 3.24
C ILE A 125 21.44 9.32 3.28
N ASP A 126 22.06 9.25 2.11
CA ASP A 126 23.29 9.96 1.75
C ASP A 126 23.10 10.51 0.35
#